data_AF-A0A5N6N2F2-F1
#
_entry.id   AF-A0A5N6N2F2-F1
#
_cell.length_a   1.000
_cell.length_b   1.000
_cell.length_c   1.000
_cell.angle_alpha   90.00
_cell.angle_beta   90.00
_cell.angle_gamma   90.00
#
_symmetry.space_group_name_H-M   'P 1'
#
loop_
_entity.id
_entity.type
_entity.pdbx_description
1 polymer ?
#
loop_
_entity_poly.entity_id
_entity_poly.type
_entity_poly.pdbx_seq_one_letter_code
_entity_poly.pdbx_strand_id
1 'polypeptide(L)'
;MSPANQLTVVAGQPIIIWDFDRTIMDDDSDRWVVVEMGLTQLFNQLRQTLPWNSLMDRMMKELHSQGRTIEDIINCLNRVQLHPQIISAIRAAHAHGCDLKVLSDANQFFIETILKNHGVYDCFSDIITNPTLVDEEGRLSIFSYHGPAIPPHGCNLCPPNLCKVPVLLKSTNSIVHKSLKID
;
A
#
# COMPACT_ATOMS: atom_id res chain seq x y z
N MET A 1 -32.99 -44.09 -10.65
CA MET A 1 -31.77 -43.51 -10.05
C MET A 1 -31.32 -42.38 -10.95
N SER A 2 -31.63 -41.13 -10.60
CA SER A 2 -31.12 -39.96 -11.33
C SER A 2 -29.66 -39.68 -10.92
N PRO A 3 -28.78 -39.24 -11.83
CA PRO A 3 -27.45 -38.83 -11.44
C PRO A 3 -27.54 -37.54 -10.63
N ALA A 4 -26.83 -37.49 -9.50
CA ALA A 4 -26.67 -36.29 -8.72
C ALA A 4 -26.01 -35.21 -9.58
N ASN A 5 -26.65 -34.04 -9.65
CA ASN A 5 -26.03 -32.81 -10.13
C ASN A 5 -24.75 -32.59 -9.31
N GLN A 6 -23.59 -32.85 -9.90
CA GLN A 6 -22.34 -32.33 -9.38
C GLN A 6 -22.40 -30.82 -9.58
N LEU A 7 -22.54 -30.07 -8.47
CA LEU A 7 -22.27 -28.65 -8.49
C LEU A 7 -20.82 -28.46 -8.93
N THR A 8 -20.61 -28.01 -10.16
CA THR A 8 -19.35 -27.41 -10.58
C THR A 8 -19.18 -26.13 -9.77
N VAL A 9 -18.31 -26.18 -8.76
CA VAL A 9 -17.80 -24.98 -8.11
C VAL A 9 -16.97 -24.27 -9.17
N VAL A 10 -17.52 -23.21 -9.77
CA VAL A 10 -16.71 -22.27 -10.55
C VAL A 10 -15.80 -21.59 -9.54
N ALA A 11 -14.54 -22.01 -9.48
CA ALA A 11 -13.54 -21.36 -8.65
C ALA A 11 -13.47 -19.89 -9.09
N GLY A 12 -13.77 -18.97 -8.17
CA GLY A 12 -13.61 -17.55 -8.41
C GLY A 12 -12.16 -17.23 -8.76
N GLN A 13 -11.95 -16.09 -9.41
CA GLN A 13 -10.62 -15.56 -9.71
C GLN A 13 -9.76 -15.54 -8.42
N PRO A 14 -8.59 -16.20 -8.36
CA PRO A 14 -7.75 -16.17 -7.17
C PRO A 14 -7.29 -14.75 -6.85
N ILE A 15 -7.41 -14.32 -5.59
CA ILE A 15 -6.90 -13.02 -5.13
C ILE A 15 -5.53 -13.24 -4.47
N ILE A 16 -4.53 -12.44 -4.84
CA ILE A 16 -3.23 -12.39 -4.17
C ILE A 16 -3.05 -11.01 -3.57
N ILE A 17 -2.81 -10.97 -2.27
CA ILE A 17 -2.65 -9.73 -1.52
C ILE A 17 -1.19 -9.61 -1.08
N TRP A 18 -0.54 -8.55 -1.54
CA TRP A 18 0.86 -8.27 -1.30
C TRP A 18 1.03 -7.21 -0.22
N ASP A 19 1.90 -7.47 0.74
CA ASP A 19 2.52 -6.39 1.50
C ASP A 19 3.56 -5.68 0.62
N PHE A 20 3.97 -4.46 0.98
CA PHE A 20 4.92 -3.69 0.18
C PHE A 20 6.32 -3.63 0.81
N ASP A 21 6.46 -2.95 1.94
CA ASP A 21 7.75 -2.79 2.61
C ASP A 21 8.24 -4.16 3.14
N ARG A 22 9.53 -4.43 2.95
CA ARG A 22 10.17 -5.72 3.28
C ARG A 22 9.46 -6.94 2.68
N THR A 23 8.77 -6.76 1.56
CA THR A 23 8.07 -7.82 0.81
C THR A 23 8.24 -7.64 -0.70
N ILE A 24 7.62 -6.60 -1.28
CA ILE A 24 7.87 -6.23 -2.68
C ILE A 24 9.23 -5.52 -2.77
N MET A 25 9.43 -4.56 -1.87
CA MET A 25 10.69 -3.88 -1.66
C MET A 25 11.50 -4.61 -0.57
N ASP A 26 12.82 -4.71 -0.73
CA ASP A 26 13.72 -5.25 0.31
C ASP A 26 14.23 -4.15 1.27
N ASP A 27 13.39 -3.15 1.54
CA ASP A 27 13.62 -2.07 2.49
C ASP A 27 12.26 -1.52 2.97
N ASP A 28 12.32 -0.48 3.79
CA ASP A 28 11.20 0.33 4.26
C ASP A 28 11.16 1.65 3.49
N SER A 29 10.07 1.90 2.76
CA SER A 29 9.93 3.05 1.86
C SER A 29 10.00 4.41 2.56
N ASP A 30 9.43 4.50 3.77
CA ASP A 30 9.52 5.70 4.61
C ASP A 30 10.97 5.98 5.04
N ARG A 31 11.67 4.95 5.52
CA ARG A 31 13.08 5.02 5.88
C ARG A 31 13.94 5.42 4.69
N TRP A 32 13.70 4.85 3.50
CA TRP A 32 14.44 5.19 2.28
C TRP A 32 14.39 6.68 2.02
N VAL A 33 13.18 7.27 1.95
CA VAL A 33 13.02 8.71 1.71
C VAL A 33 13.66 9.54 2.81
N VAL A 34 13.50 9.17 4.09
CA VAL A 34 14.11 9.90 5.22
C VAL A 34 15.64 9.93 5.14
N VAL A 35 16.25 8.81 4.78
CA VAL A 35 17.72 8.70 4.69
C VAL A 35 18.22 9.45 3.46
N GLU A 36 17.67 9.13 2.29
CA GLU A 36 18.14 9.65 1.01
C GLU A 36 17.89 11.15 0.83
N MET A 37 16.87 11.70 1.51
CA MET A 37 16.57 13.13 1.49
C MET A 37 17.17 13.89 2.68
N GLY A 38 18.03 13.26 3.48
CA GLY A 38 18.81 13.94 4.52
C GLY A 38 18.03 14.30 5.79
N LEU A 39 16.91 13.65 6.08
CA LEU A 39 16.05 13.93 7.23
C LEU A 39 16.35 13.08 8.47
N THR A 40 17.34 12.19 8.42
CA THR A 40 17.62 11.19 9.46
C THR A 40 17.74 11.80 10.87
N GLN A 41 18.41 12.96 11.01
CA GLN A 41 18.57 13.60 12.32
C GLN A 41 17.24 14.06 12.90
N LEU A 42 16.44 14.78 12.11
CA LEU A 42 15.13 15.29 12.53
C LEU A 42 14.17 14.14 12.83
N PHE A 43 14.15 13.12 11.97
CA PHE A 43 13.35 11.91 12.17
C PHE A 43 13.67 11.26 13.52
N ASN A 44 14.96 11.07 13.85
CA ASN A 44 15.37 10.45 15.10
C ASN A 44 15.01 11.27 16.34
N GLN A 45 14.96 12.60 16.23
CA GLN A 45 14.52 13.49 17.31
C GLN A 45 13.01 13.38 17.57
N LEU A 46 12.20 13.27 16.50
CA LEU A 46 10.75 13.31 16.59
C LEU A 46 10.08 11.94 16.75
N ARG A 47 10.76 10.84 16.38
CA ARG A 47 10.17 9.50 16.42
C ARG A 47 9.73 9.00 17.80
N GLN A 48 10.25 9.61 18.87
CA GLN A 48 9.86 9.25 20.24
C GLN A 48 8.59 9.95 20.70
N THR A 49 8.17 11.03 20.01
CA THR A 49 7.07 11.89 20.45
C THR A 49 5.88 11.92 19.49
N LEU A 50 6.09 11.51 18.23
CA LEU A 50 5.04 11.47 17.21
C LEU A 50 4.68 10.04 16.83
N PRO A 51 3.37 9.73 16.65
CA PRO A 51 2.95 8.52 15.96
C PRO A 51 3.55 8.46 14.55
N TRP A 52 3.85 7.26 14.06
CA TRP A 52 4.59 7.06 12.79
C TRP A 52 3.99 7.81 11.60
N ASN A 53 2.67 7.70 11.37
CA ASN A 53 2.01 8.37 10.25
C ASN A 53 2.14 9.92 10.34
N SER A 54 1.95 10.49 11.53
CA SER A 54 2.12 11.93 11.78
C SER A 54 3.59 12.36 11.69
N LEU A 55 4.53 11.49 12.09
CA LEU A 55 5.95 11.71 11.93
C LEU A 55 6.32 11.80 10.44
N MET A 56 5.83 10.87 9.62
CA MET A 56 6.11 10.87 8.19
C MET A 56 5.46 12.05 7.47
N ASP A 57 4.23 12.44 7.83
CA ASP A 57 3.62 13.68 7.32
C ASP A 57 4.46 14.91 7.71
N ARG A 58 5.02 14.93 8.93
CA ARG A 58 5.96 15.97 9.36
C ARG A 58 7.26 15.95 8.56
N MET A 59 7.77 14.79 8.15
CA MET A 59 8.93 14.71 7.26
C MET A 59 8.62 15.33 5.89
N MET A 60 7.44 15.08 5.32
CA MET A 60 7.07 15.68 4.03
C MET A 60 6.91 17.20 4.12
N LYS A 61 6.36 17.70 5.25
CA LYS A 61 6.33 19.14 5.55
C LYS A 61 7.72 19.76 5.64
N GLU A 62 8.68 19.05 6.22
CA GLU A 62 10.07 19.51 6.30
C GLU A 62 10.75 19.53 4.93
N LEU A 63 10.54 18.52 4.08
CA LEU A 63 11.08 18.54 2.72
C LEU A 63 10.57 19.77 1.95
N HIS A 64 9.28 20.04 2.03
CA HIS A 64 8.66 21.20 1.38
C HIS A 64 9.22 22.52 1.91
N SER A 65 9.37 22.67 3.24
CA SER A 65 9.93 23.89 3.84
C SER A 65 11.39 24.15 3.44
N GLN A 66 12.13 23.09 3.12
CA GLN A 66 13.49 23.14 2.57
C GLN A 66 13.53 23.37 1.05
N GLY A 67 12.38 23.58 0.41
CA GLY A 67 12.26 23.82 -1.02
C GLY A 67 12.37 22.57 -1.90
N ARG A 68 12.28 21.37 -1.31
CA ARG A 68 12.21 20.12 -2.08
C ARG A 68 10.86 19.99 -2.76
N THR A 69 10.90 19.57 -4.01
CA THR A 69 9.73 19.38 -4.86
C THR A 69 9.24 17.94 -4.82
N ILE A 70 8.00 17.71 -5.28
CA ILE A 70 7.51 16.34 -5.54
C ILE A 70 8.41 15.59 -6.50
N GLU A 71 8.97 16.28 -7.50
CA GLU A 71 9.90 15.69 -8.47
C GLU A 71 11.18 15.20 -7.80
N ASP A 72 11.70 15.89 -6.79
CA ASP A 72 12.85 15.40 -6.01
C ASP A 72 12.51 14.09 -5.27
N ILE A 73 11.29 13.98 -4.72
CA ILE A 73 10.80 12.77 -4.05
C ILE A 73 10.63 11.63 -5.06
N ILE A 74 10.06 11.90 -6.25
CA ILE A 74 9.94 10.92 -7.33
C ILE A 74 11.33 10.41 -7.74
N ASN A 75 12.29 11.31 -7.96
CA ASN A 75 13.66 10.92 -8.32
C ASN A 75 14.34 10.11 -7.21
N CYS A 76 14.08 10.43 -5.95
CA CYS A 76 14.54 9.62 -4.81
C CYS A 76 13.95 8.20 -4.84
N LEU A 77 12.65 8.06 -5.07
CA LEU A 77 11.94 6.78 -5.11
C LEU A 77 12.30 5.95 -6.35
N ASN A 78 12.55 6.58 -7.50
CA ASN A 78 12.94 5.88 -8.73
C ASN A 78 14.31 5.19 -8.64
N ARG A 79 15.13 5.55 -7.64
CA ARG A 79 16.40 4.85 -7.36
C ARG A 79 16.21 3.52 -6.63
N VAL A 80 15.03 3.26 -6.06
CA VAL A 80 14.70 1.99 -5.41
C VAL A 80 14.80 0.85 -6.41
N GLN A 81 15.54 -0.20 -6.04
CA GLN A 81 15.64 -1.42 -6.84
C GLN A 81 14.72 -2.50 -6.25
N LEU A 82 13.82 -3.03 -7.08
CA LEU A 82 13.04 -4.21 -6.72
C LEU A 82 13.77 -5.47 -7.20
N HIS A 83 13.68 -6.54 -6.41
CA HIS A 83 14.32 -7.80 -6.77
C HIS A 83 13.68 -8.38 -8.06
N PRO A 84 14.45 -8.77 -9.09
CA PRO A 84 13.90 -9.19 -10.39
C PRO A 84 12.88 -10.33 -10.32
N GLN A 85 13.07 -11.25 -9.36
CA GLN A 85 12.17 -12.37 -9.12
C GLN A 85 10.81 -11.93 -8.54
N ILE A 86 10.76 -10.83 -7.77
CA ILE A 86 9.50 -10.23 -7.31
C ILE A 86 8.73 -9.66 -8.49
N ILE A 87 9.41 -8.91 -9.36
CA ILE A 87 8.81 -8.36 -10.59
C ILE A 87 8.25 -9.50 -11.46
N SER A 88 9.03 -10.58 -11.61
CA SER A 88 8.61 -11.75 -12.37
C SER A 88 7.42 -12.47 -11.74
N ALA A 89 7.38 -12.60 -10.41
CA ALA A 89 6.26 -13.21 -9.69
C ALA A 89 4.97 -12.39 -9.84
N ILE A 90 5.04 -11.06 -9.72
CA ILE A 90 3.90 -10.15 -9.93
C ILE A 90 3.35 -10.32 -11.36
N ARG A 91 4.21 -10.22 -12.36
CA ARG A 91 3.82 -10.35 -13.77
C ARG A 91 3.24 -11.73 -14.07
N ALA A 92 3.84 -12.79 -13.55
CA ALA A 92 3.38 -14.15 -13.75
C ALA A 92 1.98 -14.35 -13.14
N ALA A 93 1.77 -13.93 -11.89
CA ALA A 93 0.46 -14.04 -11.25
C ALA A 93 -0.63 -13.27 -12.02
N HIS A 94 -0.34 -12.04 -12.44
CA HIS A 94 -1.25 -11.24 -13.25
C HIS A 94 -1.57 -11.93 -14.60
N ALA A 95 -0.55 -12.45 -15.31
CA ALA A 95 -0.74 -13.16 -16.57
C ALA A 95 -1.54 -14.46 -16.44
N HIS A 96 -1.55 -15.10 -15.26
CA HIS A 96 -2.39 -16.26 -14.95
C HIS A 96 -3.81 -15.87 -14.51
N GLY A 97 -4.16 -14.58 -14.59
CA GLY A 97 -5.49 -14.08 -14.28
C GLY A 97 -5.77 -13.95 -12.79
N CYS A 98 -4.77 -13.92 -11.91
CA CYS A 98 -5.00 -13.59 -10.51
C CYS A 98 -5.41 -12.11 -10.36
N ASP A 99 -6.28 -11.83 -9.38
CA ASP A 99 -6.59 -10.46 -8.94
C ASP A 99 -5.55 -10.03 -7.89
N LEU A 100 -4.61 -9.16 -8.29
CA LEU A 100 -3.52 -8.74 -7.41
C LEU A 100 -3.89 -7.43 -6.72
N LYS A 101 -3.65 -7.37 -5.41
CA LYS A 101 -3.85 -6.15 -4.60
C LYS A 101 -2.65 -5.90 -3.71
N VAL A 102 -2.37 -4.63 -3.44
CA VAL A 102 -1.46 -4.25 -2.35
C VAL A 102 -2.28 -3.96 -1.10
N LEU A 103 -1.83 -4.48 0.04
CA LEU A 103 -2.32 -4.13 1.36
C LEU A 103 -1.12 -3.86 2.27
N SER A 104 -0.79 -2.57 2.42
CA SER A 104 0.41 -2.13 3.12
C SER A 104 0.06 -1.08 4.17
N ASP A 105 0.91 -0.96 5.20
CA ASP A 105 0.86 0.18 6.13
C ASP A 105 1.80 1.32 5.69
N ALA A 106 2.21 1.33 4.43
CA ALA A 106 3.11 2.33 3.87
C ALA A 106 2.34 3.50 3.24
N ASN A 107 3.07 4.36 2.54
CA ASN A 107 2.57 5.57 1.89
C ASN A 107 2.09 5.31 0.44
N GLN A 108 0.86 5.72 0.11
CA GLN A 108 0.30 5.52 -1.23
C GLN A 108 1.18 6.09 -2.35
N PHE A 109 1.56 7.37 -2.26
CA PHE A 109 2.42 8.01 -3.24
C PHE A 109 3.73 7.25 -3.47
N PHE A 110 4.35 6.72 -2.40
CA PHE A 110 5.61 5.96 -2.49
C PHE A 110 5.42 4.62 -3.22
N ILE A 111 4.42 3.84 -2.81
CA ILE A 111 4.08 2.56 -3.44
C ILE A 111 3.82 2.76 -4.92
N GLU A 112 2.92 3.69 -5.26
CA GLU A 112 2.55 3.93 -6.65
C GLU A 112 3.74 4.36 -7.51
N THR A 113 4.57 5.27 -7.00
CA THR A 113 5.73 5.78 -7.73
C THR A 113 6.72 4.66 -8.03
N ILE A 114 7.06 3.84 -7.02
CA ILE A 114 7.99 2.72 -7.19
C ILE A 114 7.42 1.67 -8.16
N LEU A 115 6.15 1.27 -8.00
CA LEU A 115 5.53 0.27 -8.89
C LEU A 115 5.42 0.77 -10.34
N LYS A 116 5.15 2.06 -10.55
CA LYS A 116 5.10 2.68 -11.89
C LYS A 116 6.48 2.69 -12.53
N ASN A 117 7.52 3.06 -11.78
CA ASN A 117 8.91 3.04 -12.26
C ASN A 117 9.38 1.64 -12.70
N HIS A 118 8.92 0.59 -12.00
CA HIS A 118 9.22 -0.81 -12.34
C HIS A 118 8.23 -1.44 -13.34
N GLY A 119 7.25 -0.66 -13.83
CA GLY A 119 6.30 -1.09 -14.86
C GLY A 119 5.39 -2.25 -14.43
N VAL A 120 5.07 -2.36 -13.14
CA VAL A 120 4.20 -3.40 -12.57
C VAL A 120 2.99 -2.83 -11.83
N TYR A 121 2.83 -1.51 -11.80
CA TYR A 121 1.67 -0.83 -11.21
C TYR A 121 0.34 -1.35 -11.77
N ASP A 122 0.22 -1.44 -13.10
CA ASP A 122 -1.01 -1.89 -13.77
C ASP A 122 -1.33 -3.38 -13.58
N CYS A 123 -0.43 -4.15 -12.93
CA CYS A 123 -0.73 -5.52 -12.54
C CYS A 123 -1.66 -5.61 -11.32
N PHE A 124 -1.78 -4.53 -10.54
CA PHE A 124 -2.59 -4.48 -9.33
C PHE A 124 -3.94 -3.80 -9.61
N SER A 125 -5.02 -4.43 -9.18
CA SER A 125 -6.37 -3.88 -9.30
C SER A 125 -6.70 -2.85 -8.22
N ASP A 126 -5.97 -2.90 -7.09
CA ASP A 126 -6.20 -2.05 -5.93
C ASP A 126 -4.93 -1.89 -5.07
N ILE A 127 -4.77 -0.73 -4.45
CA ILE A 127 -3.72 -0.42 -3.49
C ILE A 127 -4.38 0.15 -2.23
N ILE A 128 -4.45 -0.68 -1.20
CA ILE A 128 -5.10 -0.36 0.07
C ILE A 128 -4.01 -0.01 1.08
N THR A 129 -3.82 1.27 1.34
CA THR A 129 -2.70 1.78 2.14
C THR A 129 -3.03 3.16 2.72
N ASN A 130 -2.10 3.78 3.46
CA ASN A 130 -2.26 5.14 3.96
C ASN A 130 -2.32 6.14 2.79
N PRO A 131 -3.45 6.85 2.59
CA PRO A 131 -3.64 7.70 1.44
C PRO A 131 -2.80 8.97 1.53
N THR A 132 -2.55 9.56 0.36
CA THR A 132 -1.73 10.77 0.23
C THR A 132 -2.38 11.80 -0.68
N LEU A 133 -2.06 13.07 -0.46
CA LEU A 133 -2.48 14.18 -1.29
C LEU A 133 -1.29 15.10 -1.55
N VAL A 134 -1.09 15.50 -2.80
CA VAL A 134 -0.25 16.65 -3.14
C VAL A 134 -1.17 17.86 -3.22
N ASP A 135 -0.94 18.88 -2.39
CA ASP A 135 -1.73 20.11 -2.41
C ASP A 135 -1.30 21.06 -3.55
N GLU A 136 -2.02 22.18 -3.69
CA GLU A 136 -1.79 23.17 -4.77
C GLU A 136 -0.40 23.80 -4.68
N GLU A 137 0.19 23.85 -3.49
CA GLU A 137 1.54 24.32 -3.21
C GLU A 137 2.62 23.26 -3.42
N GLY A 138 2.25 22.05 -3.87
CA GLY A 138 3.17 20.96 -4.18
C GLY A 138 3.68 20.22 -2.94
N ARG A 139 3.01 20.30 -1.80
CA ARG A 139 3.37 19.57 -0.58
C ARG A 139 2.66 18.23 -0.53
N LEU A 140 3.44 17.17 -0.34
CA LEU A 140 2.89 15.84 -0.06
C LEU A 140 2.38 15.76 1.38
N SER A 141 1.13 15.36 1.56
CA SER A 141 0.50 15.07 2.86
C SER A 141 0.17 13.59 2.97
N ILE A 142 0.33 13.04 4.17
CA ILE A 142 0.07 11.62 4.47
C ILE A 142 -1.06 11.52 5.49
N PHE A 143 -2.02 10.64 5.24
CA PHE A 143 -3.17 10.44 6.10
C PHE A 143 -3.24 9.00 6.59
N SER A 144 -3.97 8.78 7.68
CA SER A 144 -4.32 7.45 8.18
C SER A 144 -5.41 6.81 7.33
N TYR A 145 -5.26 5.53 6.95
CA TYR A 145 -6.31 4.80 6.22
C TYR A 145 -7.63 4.73 7.01
N HIS A 146 -7.56 4.44 8.31
CA HIS A 146 -8.75 4.44 9.17
C HIS A 146 -9.28 5.84 9.46
N GLY A 147 -8.62 6.92 9.05
CA GLY A 147 -9.10 8.29 9.22
C GLY A 147 -9.41 8.69 10.68
N PRO A 148 -9.79 9.96 10.93
CA PRO A 148 -10.14 10.43 12.27
C PRO A 148 -11.62 10.18 12.65
N ALA A 149 -12.48 9.92 11.66
CA ALA A 149 -13.92 9.73 11.87
C ALA A 149 -14.33 8.27 12.14
N ILE A 150 -13.40 7.32 12.00
CA ILE A 150 -13.66 5.91 12.27
C ILE A 150 -13.17 5.60 13.68
N PRO A 151 -13.99 4.97 14.54
CA PRO A 151 -13.54 4.48 15.83
C PRO A 151 -12.27 3.63 15.67
N PRO A 152 -11.34 3.65 16.63
CA PRO A 152 -10.21 2.72 16.63
C PRO A 152 -10.74 1.31 16.36
N HIS A 153 -10.13 0.62 15.39
CA HIS A 153 -10.61 -0.67 14.91
C HIS A 153 -10.49 -1.81 15.95
N GLY A 154 -10.11 -1.50 17.20
CA GLY A 154 -10.13 -2.38 18.36
C GLY A 154 -9.02 -3.44 18.40
N CYS A 155 -8.10 -3.46 17.44
CA CYS A 155 -6.97 -4.39 17.45
C CYS A 155 -5.78 -3.78 18.19
N ASN A 156 -5.28 -4.48 19.21
CA ASN A 156 -4.10 -4.07 19.96
C ASN A 156 -2.77 -4.55 19.32
N LEU A 157 -2.85 -5.23 18.17
CA LEU A 157 -1.69 -5.78 17.46
C LEU A 157 -1.30 -4.96 16.22
N CYS A 158 -2.10 -3.97 15.86
CA CYS A 158 -1.88 -3.17 14.66
C CYS A 158 -1.69 -1.69 15.01
N PRO A 159 -0.89 -0.96 14.22
CA PRO A 159 -0.87 0.49 14.30
C PRO A 159 -2.29 1.08 14.12
N PRO A 160 -2.60 2.22 14.78
CA PRO A 160 -3.94 2.81 14.71
C PRO A 160 -4.39 3.16 13.28
N ASN A 161 -3.44 3.40 12.38
CA ASN A 161 -3.70 3.94 11.05
C ASN A 161 -4.17 2.90 10.03
N LEU A 162 -3.70 1.66 10.08
CA LEU A 162 -4.17 0.58 9.21
C LEU A 162 -4.15 -0.77 9.90
N CYS A 163 -5.23 -1.53 9.73
CA CYS A 163 -5.34 -2.90 10.23
C CYS A 163 -5.62 -3.82 9.06
N LYS A 164 -4.68 -4.72 8.77
CA LYS A 164 -4.79 -5.58 7.60
C LYS A 164 -5.94 -6.59 7.73
N VAL A 165 -6.19 -7.14 8.92
CA VAL A 165 -7.19 -8.21 9.12
C VAL A 165 -8.61 -7.82 8.70
N PRO A 166 -9.22 -6.72 9.19
CA PRO A 166 -10.56 -6.31 8.74
C PRO A 166 -10.61 -5.96 7.25
N VAL A 167 -9.53 -5.39 6.70
CA VAL A 167 -9.45 -5.05 5.28
C VAL A 167 -9.42 -6.32 4.42
N LEU A 168 -8.62 -7.32 4.80
CA LEU A 168 -8.59 -8.63 4.14
C LEU A 168 -9.99 -9.26 4.11
N LEU A 169 -10.69 -9.30 5.24
CA LEU A 169 -12.04 -9.88 5.34
C LEU A 169 -13.06 -9.16 4.45
N LYS A 170 -13.01 -7.82 4.36
CA LYS A 170 -13.88 -7.05 3.45
C LYS A 170 -13.56 -7.34 1.99
N SER A 171 -12.28 -7.38 1.65
CA SER A 171 -11.81 -7.64 0.28
C SER A 171 -12.19 -9.03 -0.23
N THR A 172 -12.30 -10.03 0.65
CA THR A 172 -12.76 -11.38 0.29
C THR A 172 -14.29 -11.53 0.30
N ASN A 173 -15.03 -10.77 1.12
CA ASN A 173 -16.49 -10.87 1.22
C ASN A 173 -17.27 -10.28 0.03
N SER A 174 -16.67 -9.36 -0.74
CA SER A 174 -17.27 -8.85 -1.99
C SER A 174 -17.45 -9.94 -3.06
N ILE A 175 -16.84 -11.12 -2.88
CA ILE A 175 -17.02 -12.29 -3.75
C ILE A 175 -18.34 -13.02 -3.44
N VAL A 176 -18.77 -13.07 -2.16
CA VAL A 176 -19.95 -13.85 -1.75
C VAL A 176 -21.27 -13.24 -2.28
N HIS A 177 -21.34 -11.91 -2.38
CA HIS A 177 -22.54 -11.23 -2.85
C HIS A 177 -22.75 -11.24 -4.38
N LYS A 178 -21.73 -11.55 -5.19
CA LYS A 178 -21.90 -11.70 -6.65
C LYS A 178 -22.45 -13.07 -7.06
N SER A 179 -22.39 -14.07 -6.17
CA SER A 179 -22.86 -15.44 -6.44
C SER A 179 -24.30 -15.72 -5.96
N LEU A 180 -25.00 -14.72 -5.43
CA LEU A 180 -26.41 -14.80 -5.03
C LEU A 180 -27.26 -13.86 -5.89
N LYS A 181 -27.35 -14.14 -7.19
CA LYS A 181 -28.58 -13.87 -7.95
C LYS A 181 -29.26 -15.20 -8.17
N ILE A 182 -30.23 -15.50 -7.31
CA ILE A 182 -31.29 -16.44 -7.60
C ILE A 182 -32.36 -15.60 -8.31
N ASP A 183 -32.84 -16.12 -9.44
CA ASP A 183 -33.77 -15.47 -10.38
C ASP A 183 -35.00 -14.81 -9.72
#